data_AF-A0A2A6NC92-F1
#
_entry.id   AF-A0A2A6NC92-F1
#
_cell.length_a   1.000
_cell.length_b   1.000
_cell.length_c   1.000
_cell.angle_alpha   90.00
_cell.angle_beta   90.00
_cell.angle_gamma   90.00
#
_symmetry.space_group_name_H-M   'P 1'
#
loop_
_entity.id
_entity.type
_entity.pdbx_description
1 polymer ?
#
loop_
_entity_poly.entity_id
_entity_poly.type
_entity_poly.pdbx_seq_one_letter_code
_entity_poly.pdbx_strand_id
1 'polypeptide(L)'
;MRDRVHRTGAVVGALLALFATGPAARAAATESGADDASLLYLSSGDWQRQSAPRKVALAADFMRIFCTDQRMSASSLADCLDHDKADGALFERAMACVSALSAGR
;
A
#
# COMPACT_ATOMS: atom_id res chain seq x y z
N MET A 1 17.92 25.11 -53.68
CA MET A 1 17.42 26.36 -53.08
C MET A 1 16.30 26.91 -53.95
N ARG A 2 15.06 26.99 -53.42
CA ARG A 2 13.99 27.97 -53.73
C ARG A 2 12.64 27.41 -53.30
N ASP A 3 12.35 27.78 -52.06
CA ASP A 3 11.07 28.04 -51.41
C ASP A 3 9.83 28.19 -52.33
N ARG A 4 8.75 27.49 -52.00
CA ARG A 4 7.37 27.90 -52.32
C ARG A 4 6.39 27.47 -51.23
N VAL A 5 5.93 28.47 -50.49
CA VAL A 5 4.53 28.85 -50.20
C VAL A 5 3.60 27.76 -49.67
N HIS A 6 3.02 27.99 -48.48
CA HIS A 6 1.56 27.96 -48.17
C HIS A 6 1.38 28.57 -46.76
N ARG A 7 1.09 29.87 -46.65
CA ARG A 7 -0.24 30.48 -46.49
C ARG A 7 -1.16 29.79 -45.46
N THR A 8 -1.40 30.53 -44.37
CA THR A 8 -2.63 30.63 -43.54
C THR A 8 -3.19 29.38 -42.84
N GLY A 9 -3.28 29.48 -41.52
CA GLY A 9 -4.20 28.65 -40.72
C GLY A 9 -4.29 29.18 -39.30
N ALA A 10 -5.33 29.97 -39.02
CA ALA A 10 -5.66 30.48 -37.71
C ALA A 10 -5.99 29.35 -36.72
N VAL A 11 -5.47 29.41 -35.50
CA VAL A 11 -6.16 28.89 -34.31
C VAL A 11 -5.85 29.83 -33.13
N VAL A 12 -6.67 30.88 -33.01
CA VAL A 12 -7.00 31.44 -31.70
C VAL A 12 -7.98 30.45 -31.08
N GLY A 13 -7.63 29.87 -29.95
CA GLY A 13 -8.49 28.90 -29.27
C GLY A 13 -7.96 28.54 -27.89
N ALA A 14 -8.29 29.40 -26.92
CA ALA A 14 -8.44 29.06 -25.51
C ALA A 14 -7.24 28.40 -24.79
N LEU A 15 -6.27 29.23 -24.40
CA LEU A 15 -5.64 29.06 -23.08
C LEU A 15 -6.70 29.34 -22.01
N LEU A 16 -6.75 28.48 -20.98
CA LEU A 16 -7.57 28.54 -19.74
C LEU A 16 -8.86 27.70 -19.74
N ALA A 17 -8.71 26.39 -19.56
CA ALA A 17 -9.43 25.65 -18.52
C ALA A 17 -8.79 24.26 -18.39
N LEU A 18 -8.75 23.72 -17.17
CA LEU A 18 -8.32 22.35 -16.81
C LEU A 18 -6.84 22.19 -16.43
N PHE A 19 -6.37 23.00 -15.47
CA PHE A 19 -5.55 22.43 -14.40
C PHE A 19 -6.46 21.55 -13.51
N ALA A 20 -6.80 20.38 -14.04
CA ALA A 20 -7.37 19.27 -13.28
C ALA A 20 -6.38 18.10 -13.35
N THR A 21 -5.11 18.36 -13.04
CA THR A 21 -4.14 17.32 -12.70
C THR A 21 -4.30 16.96 -11.23
N GLY A 22 -5.46 16.39 -10.88
CA GLY A 22 -5.49 15.45 -9.77
C GLY A 22 -4.85 14.15 -10.29
N PRO A 23 -3.90 13.52 -9.58
CA PRO A 23 -3.39 12.24 -9.99
C PRO A 23 -4.59 11.29 -10.11
N ALA A 24 -4.84 10.86 -11.34
CA ALA A 24 -5.65 9.70 -11.66
C ALA A 24 -4.94 8.47 -11.11
N ALA A 25 -4.95 8.30 -9.79
CA ALA A 25 -4.82 7.00 -9.17
C ALA A 25 -6.18 6.34 -9.37
N ARG A 26 -6.35 5.78 -10.57
CA ARG A 26 -7.32 4.72 -10.83
C ARG A 26 -6.92 3.57 -9.90
N ALA A 27 -7.40 3.62 -8.67
CA ALA A 27 -7.37 2.48 -7.78
C ALA A 27 -8.32 1.44 -8.41
N ALA A 28 -7.79 0.67 -9.36
CA ALA A 28 -8.32 -0.64 -9.66
C ALA A 28 -8.04 -1.52 -8.44
N ALA A 29 -8.76 -1.26 -7.35
CA ALA A 29 -9.03 -2.29 -6.36
C ALA A 29 -10.25 -3.04 -6.90
N THR A 30 -10.03 -3.81 -7.95
CA THR A 30 -10.97 -4.86 -8.32
C THR A 30 -10.90 -5.88 -7.19
N GLU A 31 -11.85 -5.76 -6.28
CA GLU A 31 -12.27 -6.81 -5.37
C GLU A 31 -12.44 -8.09 -6.20
N SER A 32 -11.55 -9.06 -6.00
CA SER A 32 -11.71 -10.40 -6.55
C SER A 32 -11.00 -11.40 -5.65
N GLY A 33 -11.65 -11.69 -4.52
CA GLY A 33 -11.84 -13.05 -4.02
C GLY A 33 -10.63 -13.97 -3.97
N ALA A 34 -9.82 -13.81 -2.93
CA ALA A 34 -9.16 -14.92 -2.25
C ALA A 34 -8.84 -14.44 -0.82
N ASP A 35 -9.85 -14.50 0.04
CA ASP A 35 -9.82 -14.18 1.47
C ASP A 35 -9.22 -12.80 1.85
N ASP A 36 -10.11 -11.83 2.07
CA ASP A 36 -9.88 -10.68 2.94
C ASP A 36 -9.80 -11.12 4.41
N ALA A 37 -8.95 -12.11 4.68
CA ALA A 37 -8.53 -12.42 6.02
C ALA A 37 -7.63 -11.26 6.46
N SER A 38 -8.25 -10.28 7.12
CA SER A 38 -7.54 -9.31 7.93
C SER A 38 -6.52 -10.06 8.80
N LEU A 39 -5.35 -9.46 9.04
CA LEU A 39 -4.32 -10.00 9.93
C LEU A 39 -4.91 -10.51 11.27
N LEU A 40 -6.03 -9.90 11.71
CA LEU A 40 -6.83 -10.27 12.87
C LEU A 40 -7.35 -11.71 12.90
N TYR A 41 -7.72 -12.26 11.75
CA TYR A 41 -8.37 -13.57 11.64
C TYR A 41 -7.50 -14.58 10.90
N LEU A 42 -6.31 -14.17 10.47
CA LEU A 42 -5.41 -15.00 9.71
C LEU A 42 -4.66 -15.95 10.65
N SER A 43 -4.68 -17.25 10.32
CA SER A 43 -3.83 -18.22 10.99
C SER A 43 -2.36 -18.02 10.61
N SER A 44 -1.46 -18.36 11.52
CA SER A 44 -0.01 -18.36 11.27
C SER A 44 0.38 -19.25 10.07
N GLY A 45 -0.37 -20.33 9.80
CA GLY A 45 -0.15 -21.17 8.61
C GLY A 45 -0.57 -20.49 7.30
N ASP A 46 -1.66 -19.74 7.32
CA ASP A 46 -2.13 -18.97 6.17
C ASP A 46 -1.21 -17.78 5.89
N TRP A 47 -0.69 -17.14 6.93
CA TRP A 47 0.33 -16.09 6.82
C TRP A 47 1.55 -16.56 6.04
N GLN A 48 2.11 -17.74 6.37
CA GLN A 48 3.30 -18.24 5.69
C GLN A 48 3.07 -18.56 4.20
N ARG A 49 1.83 -18.84 3.81
CA ARG A 49 1.46 -19.07 2.40
C ARG A 49 1.29 -17.77 1.60
N GLN A 50 1.20 -16.62 2.27
CA GLN A 50 1.04 -15.34 1.58
C GLN A 50 2.31 -14.93 0.83
N SER A 51 2.14 -14.27 -0.30
CA SER A 51 3.25 -13.62 -1.00
C SER A 51 3.78 -12.43 -0.18
N ALA A 52 5.06 -12.10 -0.34
CA ALA A 52 5.67 -10.97 0.37
C ALA A 52 4.90 -9.64 0.17
N PRO A 53 4.45 -9.26 -1.04
CA PRO A 53 3.65 -8.05 -1.22
C PRO A 53 2.31 -8.09 -0.45
N ARG A 54 1.66 -9.26 -0.37
CA ARG A 54 0.40 -9.43 0.36
C ARG A 54 0.59 -9.32 1.87
N LYS A 55 1.69 -9.86 2.42
CA LYS A 55 2.05 -9.70 3.84
C LYS A 55 2.22 -8.23 4.23
N VAL A 56 2.91 -7.46 3.39
CA VAL A 56 3.09 -6.01 3.61
C VAL A 56 1.75 -5.26 3.56
N ALA A 57 0.88 -5.60 2.62
CA ALA A 57 -0.46 -4.99 2.54
C ALA A 57 -1.30 -5.29 3.79
N LEU A 58 -1.31 -6.54 4.26
CA LEU A 58 -2.00 -6.95 5.49
C LEU A 58 -1.45 -6.25 6.73
N ALA A 59 -0.13 -6.09 6.82
CA ALA A 59 0.51 -5.33 7.90
C ALA A 59 0.12 -3.85 7.85
N ALA A 60 0.08 -3.23 6.67
CA ALA A 60 -0.36 -1.84 6.51
C ALA A 60 -1.80 -1.63 6.95
N ASP A 61 -2.71 -2.55 6.59
CA ASP A 61 -4.10 -2.49 7.03
C ASP A 61 -4.24 -2.66 8.54
N PHE A 62 -3.49 -3.58 9.16
CA PHE A 62 -3.44 -3.72 10.61
C PHE A 62 -3.01 -2.42 11.29
N MET A 63 -1.91 -1.83 10.84
CA MET A 63 -1.40 -0.58 11.39
C MET A 63 -2.40 0.58 11.26
N ARG A 64 -3.11 0.64 10.12
CA ARG A 64 -4.16 1.63 9.87
C ARG A 64 -5.33 1.48 10.85
N ILE A 65 -5.75 0.26 11.14
CA ILE A 65 -6.90 -0.02 12.02
C ILE A 65 -6.56 0.25 13.49
N PHE A 66 -5.37 -0.17 13.94
CA PHE A 66 -4.97 -0.09 15.36
C PHE A 66 -4.14 1.15 15.71
N CYS A 67 -3.96 2.08 14.77
CA CYS A 67 -3.18 3.31 14.94
C CYS A 67 -1.81 3.06 15.60
N THR A 68 -1.10 2.03 15.14
CA THR A 68 0.21 1.63 15.68
C THR A 68 1.28 2.70 15.44
N ASP A 69 2.40 2.64 16.18
CA ASP A 69 3.48 3.64 16.08
C ASP A 69 3.92 3.88 14.62
N GLN A 70 3.81 5.13 14.16
CA GLN A 70 4.17 5.56 12.80
C GLN A 70 5.68 5.42 12.52
N ARG A 71 6.50 5.21 13.55
CA ARG A 71 7.94 4.93 13.40
C ARG A 71 8.20 3.52 12.88
N MET A 72 7.25 2.59 13.05
CA MET A 72 7.31 1.26 12.45
C MET A 72 6.78 1.34 11.02
N SER A 73 7.47 0.73 10.06
CA SER A 73 6.94 0.58 8.70
C SER A 73 6.16 -0.72 8.54
N ALA A 74 5.23 -0.78 7.58
CA ALA A 74 4.47 -2.00 7.30
C ALA A 74 5.37 -3.17 6.87
N SER A 75 6.45 -2.90 6.13
CA SER A 75 7.45 -3.92 5.81
C SER A 75 8.18 -4.41 7.06
N SER A 76 8.58 -3.52 7.96
CA SER A 76 9.23 -3.91 9.22
C SER A 76 8.32 -4.77 10.11
N LEU A 77 7.02 -4.48 10.13
CA LEU A 77 6.05 -5.31 10.85
C LEU A 77 5.90 -6.69 10.18
N ALA A 78 5.79 -6.75 8.85
CA ALA A 78 5.71 -8.01 8.13
C ALA A 78 6.98 -8.86 8.35
N ASP A 79 8.16 -8.25 8.32
CA ASP A 79 9.43 -8.92 8.59
C ASP A 79 9.48 -9.46 10.03
N CYS A 80 9.02 -8.66 11.01
CA CYS A 80 8.94 -9.11 12.40
C CYS A 80 8.03 -10.34 12.55
N LEU A 81 6.88 -10.35 11.88
CA LEU A 81 5.95 -11.48 11.89
C LEU A 81 6.49 -12.72 11.16
N ASP A 82 7.36 -12.54 10.17
CA ASP A 82 8.04 -13.66 9.49
C ASP A 82 9.16 -14.28 10.32
N HIS A 83 9.88 -13.46 11.10
CA HIS A 83 10.97 -13.92 11.95
C HIS A 83 10.49 -14.46 13.30
N ASP A 84 9.45 -13.86 13.87
CA ASP A 84 8.84 -14.37 15.09
C ASP A 84 8.15 -15.70 14.78
N LYS A 85 8.60 -16.76 15.46
CA LYS A 85 8.02 -18.10 15.34
C LYS A 85 7.20 -18.47 16.56
N ALA A 86 6.83 -17.48 17.38
CA ALA A 86 5.95 -17.73 18.51
C ALA A 86 4.67 -18.42 18.03
N ASP A 87 4.31 -19.47 18.77
CA ASP A 87 2.99 -20.09 18.69
C ASP A 87 1.97 -19.10 19.26
N GLY A 88 0.92 -18.77 18.50
CA GLY A 88 -0.07 -17.79 18.93
C GLY A 88 -0.85 -17.18 17.77
N ALA A 89 -1.88 -16.40 18.09
CA ALA A 89 -2.64 -15.69 17.07
C ALA A 89 -1.78 -14.58 16.45
N LEU A 90 -1.91 -14.37 15.14
CA LEU A 90 -1.14 -13.33 14.44
C LEU A 90 -1.34 -11.93 15.03
N PHE A 91 -2.54 -11.66 15.52
CA PHE A 91 -2.84 -10.40 16.21
C PHE A 91 -1.92 -10.14 17.41
N GLU A 92 -1.80 -11.12 18.32
CA GLU A 92 -1.03 -10.99 19.55
C GLU A 92 0.45 -10.79 19.23
N ARG A 93 0.94 -11.52 18.22
CA ARG A 93 2.30 -11.40 17.71
C ARG A 93 2.56 -10.04 17.07
N ALA A 94 1.61 -9.50 16.31
CA ALA A 94 1.71 -8.17 15.73
C ALA A 94 1.79 -7.09 16.84
N MET A 95 0.98 -7.21 17.89
CA MET A 95 1.04 -6.32 19.05
C MET A 95 2.40 -6.43 19.77
N ALA A 96 2.96 -7.63 19.92
CA ALA A 96 4.28 -7.83 20.50
C ALA A 96 5.39 -7.16 19.65
N CYS A 97 5.35 -7.33 18.33
CA CYS A 97 6.28 -6.70 17.39
C CYS A 97 6.25 -5.16 17.48
N VAL A 98 5.05 -4.56 17.50
CA VAL A 98 4.88 -3.11 17.62
C VAL A 98 5.34 -2.61 19.00
N SER A 99 5.07 -3.37 20.06
CA SER A 99 5.41 -2.99 21.43
C SER A 99 6.92 -3.08 21.71
N ALA A 100 7.63 -4.03 21.11
CA ALA A 100 9.08 -4.18 21.26
C ALA A 100 9.85 -2.92 20.79
N LEU A 101 9.36 -2.26 19.73
CA LEU A 101 9.94 -0.97 19.29
C LEU A 101 9.69 0.16 20.28
N SER A 102 8.60 0.11 21.04
CA SER A 102 8.31 1.11 22.07
C SER A 102 9.15 0.93 23.33
N ALA A 103 9.53 -0.32 23.66
CA ALA A 103 10.31 -0.68 24.84
C ALA A 103 11.84 -0.52 24.67
N GLY A 104 12.34 -0.47 23.44
CA GLY A 104 13.76 -0.22 23.13
C GLY A 104 14.20 1.25 23.24
N ARG A 105 13.43 2.08 23.96
CA ARG A 105 13.63 3.51 24.17
C ARG A 105 13.91 3.78 25.65
#